data_AF-A0A5N8XWD1-F1
#
_entry.id   AF-A0A5N8XWD1-F1
#
_cell.length_a   1.000
_cell.length_b   1.000
_cell.length_c   1.000
_cell.angle_alpha   90.00
_cell.angle_beta   90.00
_cell.angle_gamma   90.00
#
_symmetry.space_group_name_H-M   'P 1'
#
loop_
_entity.id
_entity.type
_entity.pdbx_description
1 polymer ?
#
loop_
_entity_poly.entity_id
_entity_poly.type
_entity_poly.pdbx_seq_one_letter_code
_entity_poly.pdbx_strand_id
1 'polypeptide(L)'
;MRRLPVRLRPLLAAATTLLATTLLALTLTATPARATLEPKAPEDFVALGTVDPTILEDIRYFTRHNFVGERVDGYQQPLCILTRPAAEALHKAQTELLRQGYTLKVYDCYRPQRAVDHFVRWAKDLDDQRMKTEFYPQVDKTRLFTDGYIAEKSGHSRGSTMDLTLVKL
;
A
#
# COMPACT_ATOMS: atom_id res chain seq x y z
N MET A 1 -27.53 -11.03 -83.75
CA MET A 1 -27.53 -12.39 -83.14
C MET A 1 -28.33 -12.28 -81.84
N ARG A 2 -29.66 -12.30 -81.89
CA ARG A 2 -30.56 -13.43 -81.54
C ARG A 2 -30.18 -14.15 -80.23
N ARG A 3 -30.98 -13.94 -79.17
CA ARG A 3 -31.84 -14.91 -78.44
C ARG A 3 -31.05 -15.96 -77.62
N LEU A 4 -31.41 -16.41 -76.42
CA LEU A 4 -32.44 -16.20 -75.40
C LEU A 4 -31.91 -17.01 -74.17
N PRO A 5 -32.41 -16.82 -72.94
CA PRO A 5 -31.91 -17.49 -71.75
C PRO A 5 -32.44 -18.93 -71.65
N VAL A 6 -31.63 -19.85 -71.15
CA VAL A 6 -32.11 -21.17 -70.73
C VAL A 6 -32.81 -21.02 -69.38
N ARG A 7 -34.11 -21.29 -69.38
CA ARG A 7 -34.90 -21.54 -68.18
C ARG A 7 -34.65 -22.98 -67.73
N LEU A 8 -34.46 -23.19 -66.43
CA LEU A 8 -34.93 -24.40 -65.77
C LEU A 8 -35.65 -23.99 -64.49
N ARG A 9 -36.96 -24.24 -64.45
CA ARG A 9 -37.79 -24.27 -63.23
C ARG A 9 -37.96 -25.76 -62.82
N PRO A 10 -38.79 -26.08 -61.82
CA PRO A 10 -38.64 -25.92 -60.38
C PRO A 10 -38.76 -27.29 -59.68
N LEU A 11 -38.25 -27.50 -58.47
CA LEU A 11 -38.75 -28.60 -57.64
C LEU A 11 -38.84 -28.17 -56.18
N LEU A 12 -40.09 -28.09 -55.72
CA LEU A 12 -40.45 -28.04 -54.31
C LEU A 12 -39.99 -29.35 -53.64
N ALA A 13 -39.38 -29.24 -52.47
CA ALA A 13 -39.45 -30.27 -51.45
C ALA A 13 -39.62 -29.59 -50.10
N ALA A 14 -40.79 -29.80 -49.52
CA ALA A 14 -41.17 -29.39 -48.19
C ALA A 14 -40.27 -30.05 -47.13
N ALA A 15 -39.89 -29.30 -46.11
CA ALA A 15 -39.52 -29.85 -44.81
C ALA A 15 -39.73 -28.76 -43.72
N THR A 16 -41.00 -28.45 -43.46
CA THR A 16 -41.40 -27.92 -42.16
C THR A 16 -41.40 -29.08 -41.16
N THR A 17 -40.46 -29.11 -40.21
CA THR A 17 -40.71 -29.40 -38.78
C THR A 17 -39.42 -29.40 -37.94
N LEU A 18 -39.51 -28.66 -36.81
CA LEU A 18 -38.78 -28.80 -35.54
C LEU A 18 -37.25 -28.55 -35.49
N LEU A 19 -36.87 -27.50 -34.76
CA LEU A 19 -36.02 -27.55 -33.54
C LEU A 19 -35.89 -26.09 -33.05
N ALA A 20 -36.82 -25.60 -32.23
CA ALA A 20 -36.69 -25.61 -30.77
C ALA A 20 -35.29 -25.18 -30.27
N THR A 21 -35.18 -23.90 -29.92
CA THR A 21 -34.40 -23.38 -28.77
C THR A 21 -32.95 -23.85 -28.60
N THR A 22 -32.01 -23.07 -29.12
CA THR A 22 -30.64 -23.02 -28.59
C THR A 22 -30.35 -21.64 -28.02
N LEU A 23 -30.99 -21.35 -26.87
CA LEU A 23 -30.55 -20.28 -25.98
C LEU A 23 -29.26 -20.80 -25.31
N LEU A 24 -28.11 -20.46 -25.88
CA LEU A 24 -26.80 -20.77 -25.31
C LEU A 24 -26.64 -19.98 -24.00
N ALA A 25 -26.94 -20.62 -22.88
CA ALA A 25 -26.74 -20.07 -21.56
C ALA A 25 -25.23 -19.88 -21.32
N LEU A 26 -24.75 -18.64 -21.47
CA LEU A 26 -23.42 -18.24 -21.06
C LEU A 26 -23.42 -18.11 -19.53
N THR A 27 -23.22 -19.21 -18.84
CA THR A 27 -23.03 -19.21 -17.39
C THR A 27 -21.68 -18.58 -17.09
N LEU A 28 -21.67 -17.30 -16.67
CA LEU A 28 -20.51 -16.71 -16.02
C LEU A 28 -20.27 -17.46 -14.71
N THR A 29 -19.28 -18.35 -14.70
CA THR A 29 -18.75 -18.91 -13.47
C THR A 29 -17.98 -17.80 -12.75
N ALA A 30 -18.67 -17.07 -11.88
CA ALA A 30 -18.01 -16.15 -10.96
C ALA A 30 -17.17 -16.99 -10.00
N THR A 31 -15.86 -17.01 -10.20
CA THR A 31 -14.92 -17.55 -9.22
C THR A 31 -14.97 -16.66 -7.98
N PRO A 32 -15.33 -17.20 -6.79
CA PRO A 32 -15.31 -16.40 -5.58
C PRO A 32 -13.87 -15.96 -5.32
N ALA A 33 -13.66 -14.65 -5.21
CA ALA A 33 -12.38 -14.10 -4.74
C ALA A 33 -12.13 -14.65 -3.33
N ARG A 34 -11.12 -15.52 -3.22
CA ARG A 34 -10.72 -16.09 -1.94
C ARG A 34 -10.00 -14.98 -1.18
N ALA A 35 -10.67 -14.36 -0.21
CA ALA A 35 -10.02 -13.45 0.72
C ALA A 35 -8.93 -14.24 1.47
N THR A 36 -7.67 -14.00 1.13
CA THR A 36 -6.56 -14.46 1.96
C THR A 36 -6.68 -13.73 3.28
N LEU A 37 -6.78 -14.48 4.38
CA LEU A 37 -6.69 -13.89 5.72
C LEU A 37 -5.37 -13.12 5.77
N GLU A 38 -5.45 -11.79 5.94
CA GLU A 38 -4.25 -11.00 6.20
C GLU A 38 -3.56 -11.61 7.43
N PRO A 39 -2.24 -11.84 7.38
CA PRO A 39 -1.51 -12.39 8.51
C PRO A 39 -1.82 -11.58 9.77
N LYS A 40 -2.27 -12.25 10.83
CA LYS A 40 -2.40 -11.60 12.15
C LYS A 40 -1.02 -11.11 12.56
N ALA A 41 -0.94 -9.86 13.02
CA ALA A 41 0.30 -9.34 13.59
C ALA A 41 0.83 -10.32 14.66
N PRO A 42 2.15 -10.61 14.70
CA PRO A 42 2.71 -11.46 15.74
C PRO A 42 2.29 -10.95 17.11
N GLU A 43 2.11 -11.85 18.09
CA GLU A 43 1.58 -11.51 19.42
C GLU A 43 2.40 -10.42 20.13
N ASP A 44 3.67 -10.29 19.77
CA ASP A 44 4.58 -9.32 20.33
C ASP A 44 4.40 -7.90 19.79
N PHE A 45 3.54 -7.66 18.79
CA PHE A 45 3.27 -6.32 18.27
C PHE A 45 2.08 -5.66 18.94
N VAL A 46 2.22 -4.37 19.25
CA VAL A 46 1.21 -3.53 19.91
C VAL A 46 1.09 -2.17 19.23
N ALA A 47 -0.09 -1.57 19.29
CA ALA A 47 -0.26 -0.16 18.96
C ALA A 47 0.24 0.69 20.13
N LEU A 48 1.11 1.66 19.86
CA LEU A 48 1.77 2.47 20.89
C LEU A 48 0.77 3.18 21.80
N GLY A 49 -0.29 3.79 21.24
CA GLY A 49 -1.34 4.42 22.04
C GLY A 49 -2.06 3.50 23.05
N THR A 50 -1.97 2.17 22.93
CA THR A 50 -2.48 1.24 23.97
C THR A 50 -1.52 1.06 25.15
N VAL A 51 -0.25 1.38 24.97
CA VAL A 51 0.79 1.34 26.00
C VAL A 51 0.95 2.72 26.64
N ASP A 52 0.98 3.78 25.82
CA ASP A 52 1.06 5.15 26.29
C ASP A 52 0.30 6.11 25.36
N PRO A 53 -0.92 6.54 25.72
CA PRO A 53 -1.72 7.46 24.91
C PRO A 53 -1.24 8.92 25.00
N THR A 54 -0.20 9.23 25.79
CA THR A 54 0.33 10.60 25.92
C THR A 54 1.37 10.94 24.86
N ILE A 55 1.91 9.93 24.16
CA ILE A 55 2.85 10.09 23.06
C ILE A 55 2.07 10.51 21.81
N LEU A 56 2.54 11.56 21.13
CA LEU A 56 1.87 12.07 19.94
C LEU A 56 2.19 11.21 18.71
N GLU A 57 1.18 10.77 17.98
CA GLU A 57 1.36 10.00 16.74
C GLU A 57 1.05 10.86 15.50
N ASP A 58 2.05 11.06 14.64
CA ASP A 58 1.94 11.76 13.34
C ASP A 58 2.52 10.89 12.24
N ILE A 59 1.80 9.79 11.97
CA ILE A 59 2.26 8.71 11.10
C ILE A 59 2.30 9.19 9.64
N ARG A 60 3.46 9.70 9.22
CA ARG A 60 3.62 10.46 7.97
C ARG A 60 3.23 9.68 6.73
N TYR A 61 3.58 8.40 6.70
CA TYR A 61 3.37 7.52 5.56
C TYR A 61 1.92 7.06 5.38
N PHE A 62 1.04 7.30 6.36
CA PHE A 62 -0.42 7.19 6.17
C PHE A 62 -0.98 8.37 5.36
N THR A 63 -0.36 9.54 5.44
CA THR A 63 -0.80 10.77 4.76
C THR A 63 -0.06 10.97 3.44
N ARG A 64 -0.47 11.99 2.66
CA ARG A 64 0.29 12.44 1.47
C ARG A 64 1.47 13.34 1.82
N HIS A 65 1.56 13.81 3.07
CA HIS A 65 2.62 14.71 3.52
C HIS A 65 3.86 13.91 3.95
N ASN A 66 4.55 13.37 2.96
CA ASN A 66 5.82 12.67 3.09
C ASN A 66 6.63 12.82 1.79
N PHE A 67 7.87 12.33 1.77
CA PHE A 67 8.79 12.51 0.63
C PHE A 67 8.33 11.85 -0.68
N VAL A 68 7.42 10.88 -0.64
CA VAL A 68 6.82 10.26 -1.83
C VAL A 68 5.72 11.14 -2.41
N GLY A 69 5.01 11.90 -1.57
CA GLY A 69 3.88 12.76 -1.99
C GLY A 69 2.53 12.04 -2.09
N GLU A 70 2.49 10.77 -1.69
CA GLU A 70 1.28 9.96 -1.60
C GLU A 70 1.32 9.02 -0.40
N ARG A 71 0.19 8.38 -0.12
CA ARG A 71 0.11 7.39 0.95
C ARG A 71 0.91 6.16 0.57
N VAL A 72 1.76 5.71 1.48
CA VAL A 72 2.69 4.60 1.26
C VAL A 72 1.99 3.26 1.45
N ASP A 73 2.35 2.27 0.63
CA ASP A 73 1.77 0.94 0.67
C ASP A 73 1.91 0.31 2.06
N GLY A 74 0.83 -0.26 2.59
CA GLY A 74 0.83 -0.93 3.89
C GLY A 74 0.54 -0.04 5.10
N TYR A 75 0.61 1.29 4.97
CA TYR A 75 0.14 2.22 6.01
C TYR A 75 -1.37 2.35 5.95
N GLN A 76 -2.09 1.34 6.46
CA GLN A 76 -3.56 1.25 6.37
C GLN A 76 -4.31 2.11 7.40
N GLN A 77 -3.65 2.48 8.49
CA GLN A 77 -4.18 3.32 9.57
C GLN A 77 -3.05 4.21 10.09
N PRO A 78 -3.36 5.37 10.70
CA PRO A 78 -2.36 6.24 11.31
C PRO A 78 -1.96 5.72 12.70
N LEU A 79 -1.41 4.51 12.76
CA LEU A 79 -0.99 3.86 14.00
C LEU A 79 0.52 3.65 14.02
N CYS A 80 1.15 3.99 15.15
CA CYS A 80 2.48 3.52 15.49
C CYS A 80 2.37 2.09 16.04
N ILE A 81 2.85 1.13 15.26
CA ILE A 81 2.92 -0.27 15.66
C ILE A 81 4.37 -0.60 16.04
N LEU A 82 4.58 -1.18 17.22
CA LEU A 82 5.91 -1.55 17.74
C LEU A 82 5.88 -2.94 18.33
N THR A 83 7.04 -3.55 18.51
CA THR A 83 7.15 -4.67 19.46
C THR A 83 6.85 -4.16 20.87
N ARG A 84 6.24 -4.99 21.72
CA ARG A 84 5.90 -4.65 23.10
C ARG A 84 7.13 -4.18 23.89
N PRO A 85 8.31 -4.82 23.83
CA PRO A 85 9.50 -4.31 24.52
C PRO A 85 9.91 -2.90 24.06
N ALA A 86 9.77 -2.59 22.76
CA ALA A 86 10.08 -1.26 22.24
C ALA A 86 9.06 -0.21 22.73
N ALA A 87 7.77 -0.54 22.72
CA ALA A 87 6.72 0.35 23.23
C ALA A 87 6.89 0.64 24.73
N GLU A 88 7.21 -0.37 25.54
CA GLU A 88 7.47 -0.21 26.97
C GLU A 88 8.73 0.61 27.25
N ALA A 89 9.79 0.44 26.44
CA ALA A 89 10.98 1.28 26.54
C ALA A 89 10.68 2.74 26.18
N LEU A 90 9.85 2.97 25.16
CA LEU A 90 9.44 4.31 24.75
C LEU A 90 8.59 5.01 25.83
N HIS A 91 7.67 4.28 26.47
CA HIS A 91 6.90 4.77 27.62
C HIS A 91 7.80 5.23 28.79
N LYS A 92 8.88 4.49 29.08
CA LYS A 92 9.85 4.90 30.11
C LYS A 92 10.54 6.21 29.73
N ALA A 93 10.94 6.35 28.47
CA ALA A 93 11.53 7.60 27.97
C ALA A 93 10.54 8.77 28.03
N GLN A 94 9.29 8.55 27.63
CA GLN A 94 8.20 9.53 27.72
C GLN A 94 8.04 10.03 29.16
N THR A 95 7.96 9.11 30.13
CA THR A 95 7.75 9.46 31.54
C THR A 95 8.86 10.36 32.09
N GLU A 96 10.10 10.17 31.66
CA GLU A 96 11.22 11.02 32.06
C GLU A 96 11.17 12.39 31.38
N LEU A 97 10.87 12.43 30.08
CA LEU A 97 10.76 13.69 29.31
C LEU A 97 9.60 14.58 29.80
N LEU A 98 8.49 13.98 30.23
CA LEU A 98 7.34 14.71 30.79
C LEU A 98 7.75 15.54 32.02
N ARG A 99 8.65 15.02 32.88
CA ARG A 99 9.17 15.76 34.05
C ARG A 99 10.02 16.97 33.66
N GLN A 100 10.55 16.97 32.44
CA GLN A 100 11.38 18.03 31.88
C GLN A 100 10.56 19.02 31.02
N GLY A 101 9.24 18.86 30.95
CA GLY A 101 8.37 19.71 30.15
C GLY A 101 8.41 19.38 28.65
N TYR A 102 8.66 18.12 28.29
CA TYR A 102 8.63 17.64 26.91
C TYR A 102 7.75 16.40 26.77
N THR A 103 7.20 16.20 25.58
CA THR A 103 6.52 14.97 25.16
C THR A 103 7.15 14.43 23.88
N LEU A 104 7.08 13.12 23.68
CA LEU A 104 7.50 12.47 22.44
C LEU A 104 6.46 12.62 21.35
N LYS A 105 6.94 12.73 20.11
CA LYS A 105 6.13 12.64 18.90
C LYS A 105 6.77 11.66 17.92
N VAL A 106 6.03 10.64 17.49
CA VAL A 106 6.49 9.62 16.54
C VAL A 106 5.97 9.89 15.13
N TYR A 107 6.82 9.64 14.13
CA TYR A 107 6.54 9.83 12.71
C TYR A 107 6.45 8.53 11.93
N ASP A 108 7.21 7.52 12.34
CA ASP A 108 7.14 6.17 11.80
C ASP A 108 7.58 5.14 12.84
N CYS A 109 7.04 3.93 12.74
CA CYS A 109 7.29 2.79 13.63
C CYS A 109 7.48 1.53 12.78
N TYR A 110 6.72 0.45 13.00
CA TYR A 110 6.76 -0.71 12.13
C TYR A 110 6.43 -0.32 10.68
N ARG A 111 7.37 -0.62 9.78
CA ARG A 111 7.25 -0.41 8.35
C ARG A 111 7.16 -1.76 7.65
N PRO A 112 6.01 -2.14 7.08
CA PRO A 112 5.92 -3.42 6.38
C PRO A 112 6.83 -3.42 5.14
N GLN A 113 7.32 -4.60 4.73
CA GLN A 113 8.23 -4.69 3.58
C GLN A 113 7.63 -4.06 2.30
N ARG A 114 6.30 -4.18 2.09
CA ARG A 114 5.62 -3.53 0.97
C ARG A 114 5.79 -2.00 0.93
N ALA A 115 5.93 -1.34 2.08
CA ALA A 115 6.23 0.09 2.16
C ALA A 115 7.67 0.38 1.74
N VAL A 116 8.62 -0.47 2.17
CA VAL A 116 10.02 -0.39 1.73
C VAL A 116 10.11 -0.57 0.23
N ASP A 117 9.40 -1.55 -0.33
CA ASP A 117 9.35 -1.79 -1.76
C ASP A 117 8.74 -0.60 -2.51
N HIS A 118 7.73 0.07 -1.92
CA HIS A 118 7.19 1.32 -2.45
C HIS A 118 8.29 2.40 -2.51
N PHE A 119 9.02 2.62 -1.41
CA PHE A 119 10.14 3.57 -1.40
C PHE A 119 11.21 3.26 -2.44
N VAL A 120 11.54 1.98 -2.63
CA VAL A 120 12.51 1.55 -3.66
C VAL A 120 11.98 1.84 -5.06
N ARG A 121 10.71 1.57 -5.35
CA ARG A 121 10.10 1.91 -6.65
C ARG A 121 10.11 3.41 -6.90
N TRP A 122 9.68 4.21 -5.92
CA TRP A 122 9.72 5.67 -6.00
C TRP A 122 11.14 6.20 -6.18
N ALA A 123 12.13 5.65 -5.46
CA ALA A 123 13.51 6.10 -5.55
C ALA A 123 14.15 5.81 -6.92
N LYS A 124 13.68 4.75 -7.61
CA LYS A 124 14.11 4.38 -8.98
C LYS A 124 13.46 5.24 -10.06
N ASP A 125 12.29 5.82 -9.80
CA ASP A 125 11.67 6.81 -10.67
C ASP A 125 12.33 8.18 -10.49
N LEU A 126 13.34 8.49 -11.30
CA LEU A 126 14.08 9.75 -11.16
C LEU A 126 13.30 10.99 -11.59
N ASP A 127 12.19 10.81 -12.32
CA ASP A 127 11.37 11.91 -12.82
C ASP A 127 10.39 12.44 -11.75
N ASP A 128 9.97 11.59 -10.80
CA ASP A 128 9.16 12.06 -9.66
C ASP A 128 10.00 12.86 -8.65
N GLN A 129 10.05 14.16 -8.86
CA GLN A 129 10.73 15.15 -8.00
C GLN A 129 9.74 16.07 -7.26
N ARG A 130 8.46 15.72 -7.24
CA ARG A 130 7.38 16.61 -6.81
C ARG A 130 7.52 17.10 -5.37
N MET A 131 8.10 16.28 -4.49
CA MET A 131 8.30 16.62 -3.07
C MET A 131 9.72 17.11 -2.75
N LYS A 132 10.59 17.28 -3.75
CA LYS A 132 12.01 17.59 -3.57
C LYS A 132 12.24 18.85 -2.75
N THR A 133 11.59 19.95 -3.11
CA THR A 133 11.80 21.26 -2.48
C THR A 133 11.59 21.24 -0.97
N GLU A 134 10.63 20.44 -0.51
CA GLU A 134 10.32 20.35 0.91
C GLU A 134 11.14 19.28 1.63
N PHE A 135 11.21 18.06 1.09
CA PHE A 135 11.72 16.91 1.83
C PHE A 135 13.19 16.61 1.60
N TYR A 136 13.73 16.94 0.43
CA TYR A 136 15.11 16.59 0.06
C TYR A 136 15.74 17.63 -0.89
N PRO A 137 15.71 18.93 -0.55
CA PRO A 137 16.08 20.00 -1.49
C PRO A 137 17.54 19.95 -1.93
N GLN A 138 18.41 19.42 -1.06
CA GLN A 138 19.87 19.35 -1.27
C GLN A 138 20.36 17.96 -1.66
N VAL A 139 19.45 16.98 -1.82
CA VAL A 139 19.82 15.60 -2.13
C VAL A 139 19.45 15.29 -3.58
N ASP A 140 20.43 14.77 -4.31
CA ASP A 140 20.19 14.19 -5.62
C ASP A 140 19.55 12.81 -5.45
N LYS A 141 18.40 12.58 -6.11
CA LYS A 141 17.63 11.34 -6.00
C LYS A 141 18.45 10.11 -6.42
N THR A 142 19.41 10.28 -7.34
CA THR A 142 20.34 9.24 -7.78
C THR A 142 21.23 8.70 -6.66
N ARG A 143 21.41 9.47 -5.58
CA ARG A 143 22.28 9.14 -4.46
C ARG A 143 21.57 8.51 -3.27
N LEU A 144 20.23 8.45 -3.27
CA LEU A 144 19.45 8.01 -2.10
C LEU A 144 19.87 6.64 -1.53
N PHE A 145 20.28 5.72 -2.41
CA PHE A 145 20.78 4.40 -2.00
C PHE A 145 22.24 4.47 -1.50
N THR A 146 23.12 5.17 -2.23
CA THR A 146 24.54 5.29 -1.87
C THR A 146 24.75 6.03 -0.56
N ASP A 147 23.93 7.06 -0.31
CA ASP A 147 23.98 7.87 0.91
C ASP A 147 23.18 7.24 2.07
N GLY A 148 22.53 6.10 1.83
CA GLY A 148 21.85 5.31 2.87
C GLY A 148 20.48 5.84 3.31
N TYR A 149 19.89 6.81 2.60
CA TYR A 149 18.54 7.30 2.90
C TYR A 149 17.45 6.27 2.60
N ILE A 150 17.63 5.47 1.54
CA ILE A 150 16.73 4.37 1.18
C ILE A 150 17.50 3.05 1.20
N ALA A 151 16.92 2.05 1.84
CA ALA A 151 17.45 0.70 1.90
C ALA A 151 16.40 -0.31 1.42
N GLU A 152 16.82 -1.37 0.74
CA GLU A 152 15.92 -2.47 0.33
C GLU A 152 15.41 -3.31 1.51
N LYS A 153 16.12 -3.24 2.65
CA LYS A 153 15.73 -3.83 3.92
C LYS A 153 15.84 -2.79 5.02
N SER A 154 14.72 -2.52 5.69
CA SER A 154 14.67 -1.52 6.76
C SER A 154 14.69 -2.15 8.15
N GLY A 155 15.35 -1.49 9.10
CA GLY A 155 15.26 -1.84 10.52
C GLY A 155 13.85 -1.71 11.08
N HIS A 156 13.05 -0.78 10.53
CA HIS A 156 11.64 -0.60 10.88
C HIS A 156 10.80 -1.85 10.64
N SER A 157 11.17 -2.68 9.66
CA SER A 157 10.47 -3.95 9.37
C SER A 157 10.57 -4.98 10.51
N ARG A 158 11.47 -4.77 11.49
CA ARG A 158 11.60 -5.61 12.70
C ARG A 158 10.70 -5.15 13.84
N GLY A 159 10.08 -3.96 13.76
CA GLY A 159 9.15 -3.44 14.78
C GLY A 159 9.78 -2.79 16.01
N SER A 160 11.11 -2.68 16.09
CA SER A 160 11.82 -2.04 17.21
C SER A 160 12.65 -0.84 16.78
N THR A 161 12.25 -0.19 15.69
CA THR A 161 12.83 1.06 15.19
C THR A 161 11.70 2.06 14.97
N MET A 162 11.96 3.31 15.32
CA MET A 162 10.98 4.39 15.21
C MET A 162 11.69 5.71 14.92
N ASP A 163 11.01 6.57 14.17
CA ASP A 163 11.41 7.95 13.90
C ASP A 163 10.62 8.86 14.83
N LEU A 164 11.29 9.70 15.60
CA LEU A 164 10.64 10.53 16.62
C LEU A 164 11.31 11.88 16.83
N THR A 165 10.63 12.75 17.57
CA THR A 165 11.16 14.03 18.04
C THR A 165 10.61 14.37 19.43
N LEU A 166 11.11 15.49 19.99
CA LEU A 166 10.62 16.09 21.23
C LEU A 166 9.72 17.29 20.90
N VAL A 167 8.63 17.42 21.65
CA VAL A 167 7.72 18.58 21.61
C VAL A 167 7.68 19.19 23.00
N LYS A 168 7.88 20.50 23.08
CA LYS A 168 7.80 21.23 24.36
C LYS A 168 6.35 21.34 24.82
N LEU A 169 6.13 21.11 26.12
CA LEU A 169 4.85 21.28 26.82
C LEU A 169 4.69 22.70 27.38
#